data_AF-A0A2V9QPA2-F1
#
_entry.id   AF-A0A2V9QPA2-F1
#
_cell.length_a   1.000
_cell.length_b   1.000
_cell.length_c   1.000
_cell.angle_alpha   90.00
_cell.angle_beta   90.00
_cell.angle_gamma   90.00
#
_symmetry.space_group_name_H-M   'P 1'
#
loop_
_entity.id
_entity.type
_entity.pdbx_description
1 polymer ?
#
loop_
_entity_poly.entity_id
_entity_poly.type
_entity_poly.pdbx_seq_one_letter_code
_entity_poly.pdbx_strand_id
1 'polypeptide(L)'
;DWIAIPLIPYLYAVRNPEDVPLYADAKLVALLREEYLKSLPLPEEKHPGDEPRNELAGSAYNRTLYGFRFATRPEQDDALIRWLNSAPNTETYQLLKRNCADFVKQIVNFYYPKAVHRSIIADLGVMTPKQAAKSLVHSSKHRPQMQLTTFIIPQVPGLKRSKPVHGVLESLVLAKKYVTPVLLFHPFVVGTVEAAYWAGWRFNPAKGAYIFDVNAHDSGMLERPLTAEQRKSYEDLVTVARKAQNESEAVADWKTLMNDAKPRVDEQGRPFVEVLLEGESVPVGLCRGNALRLSGSPELVQELALTRLELELKSKKPSRISELEIKCDWKLLQDARDAREAALNPEP
;
A
#
# COMPACT_ATOMS: atom_id res chain seq x y z
N ASP A 1 4.13 16.85 19.66
CA ASP A 1 5.47 16.75 19.05
C ASP A 1 5.34 16.14 17.68
N TRP A 2 6.41 16.13 16.89
CA TRP A 2 6.43 15.42 15.62
C TRP A 2 7.60 14.42 15.62
N ILE A 3 7.44 13.33 14.89
CA ILE A 3 8.46 12.30 14.69
C ILE A 3 8.53 11.96 13.21
N ALA A 4 9.73 11.93 12.64
CA ALA A 4 9.95 11.37 11.32
C ALA A 4 9.94 9.85 11.42
N ILE A 5 9.00 9.19 10.75
CA ILE A 5 8.97 7.74 10.63
C ILE A 5 9.67 7.34 9.31
N PRO A 6 10.65 6.43 9.33
CA PRO A 6 11.24 5.90 8.11
C PRO A 6 10.17 5.26 7.19
N LEU A 7 10.40 5.32 5.88
CA LEU A 7 9.39 4.94 4.89
C LEU A 7 8.93 3.48 5.04
N ILE A 8 9.86 2.53 5.19
CA ILE A 8 9.53 1.10 5.26
C ILE A 8 8.59 0.78 6.45
N PRO A 9 8.90 1.18 7.71
CA PRO A 9 7.96 1.02 8.81
C PRO A 9 6.64 1.79 8.66
N TYR A 10 6.67 3.00 8.12
CA TYR A 10 5.44 3.76 7.86
C TYR A 10 4.50 3.00 6.91
N LEU A 11 5.04 2.31 5.92
CA LEU A 11 4.27 1.53 4.95
C LEU A 11 3.86 0.16 5.49
N TYR A 12 4.78 -0.58 6.12
CA TYR A 12 4.62 -2.01 6.39
C TYR A 12 4.81 -2.40 7.86
N ALA A 13 5.05 -1.45 8.77
CA ALA A 13 5.28 -1.72 10.20
C ALA A 13 6.40 -2.74 10.49
N VAL A 14 7.32 -2.92 9.54
CA VAL A 14 8.53 -3.73 9.66
C VAL A 14 9.74 -2.85 9.38
N ARG A 15 10.92 -3.28 9.83
CA ARG A 15 12.15 -2.49 9.71
C ARG A 15 12.78 -2.62 8.32
N ASN A 16 12.80 -3.84 7.78
CA ASN A 16 13.50 -4.13 6.54
C ASN A 16 12.55 -4.53 5.40
N PRO A 17 12.90 -4.23 4.14
CA PRO A 17 12.14 -4.63 2.96
C PRO A 17 11.81 -6.13 2.88
N GLU A 18 12.75 -6.99 3.26
CA GLU A 18 12.62 -8.46 3.19
C GLU A 18 11.65 -9.05 4.22
N ASP A 19 11.31 -8.27 5.25
CA ASP A 19 10.39 -8.65 6.33
C ASP A 19 8.94 -8.28 5.99
N VAL A 20 8.70 -7.63 4.85
CA VAL A 20 7.35 -7.28 4.39
C VAL A 20 6.56 -8.56 4.13
N PRO A 21 5.40 -8.75 4.80
CA PRO A 21 4.64 -9.98 4.68
C PRO A 21 4.03 -10.11 3.28
N LEU A 22 4.03 -11.33 2.78
CA LEU A 22 3.44 -11.72 1.50
C LEU A 22 1.90 -11.64 1.56
N TYR A 23 1.34 -11.84 2.74
CA TYR A 23 -0.08 -11.77 3.04
C TYR A 23 -0.28 -11.25 4.47
N ALA A 24 -1.27 -10.39 4.70
CA ALA A 24 -1.57 -9.87 6.02
C ALA A 24 -3.07 -9.78 6.30
N ASP A 25 -3.50 -10.39 7.41
CA ASP A 25 -4.84 -10.28 7.96
C ASP A 25 -4.91 -9.19 9.05
N ALA A 26 -6.08 -8.99 9.66
CA ALA A 26 -6.25 -7.94 10.66
C ALA A 26 -5.43 -8.19 11.94
N LYS A 27 -5.30 -9.46 12.35
CA LYS A 27 -4.55 -9.83 13.56
C LYS A 27 -3.06 -9.55 13.39
N LEU A 28 -2.48 -9.95 12.25
CA LEU A 28 -1.07 -9.70 11.94
C LEU A 28 -0.77 -8.21 11.85
N VAL A 29 -1.63 -7.43 11.20
CA VAL A 29 -1.44 -5.98 11.06
C VAL A 29 -1.46 -5.27 12.42
N ALA A 30 -2.35 -5.68 13.32
CA ALA A 30 -2.39 -5.15 14.68
C ALA A 30 -1.08 -5.46 15.43
N LEU A 31 -0.62 -6.71 15.38
CA LEU A 31 0.64 -7.14 16.00
C LEU A 31 1.84 -6.34 15.47
N LEU A 32 2.02 -6.28 14.15
CA LEU A 32 3.16 -5.58 13.55
C LEU A 32 3.21 -4.09 13.91
N ARG A 33 2.04 -3.44 13.93
CA ARG A 33 1.95 -2.04 14.38
C ARG A 33 2.33 -1.90 15.84
N GLU A 34 1.77 -2.73 16.70
CA GLU A 34 2.06 -2.70 18.13
C GLU A 34 3.55 -2.86 18.41
N GLU A 35 4.19 -3.87 17.82
CA GLU A 35 5.62 -4.15 17.98
C GLU A 35 6.49 -3.00 17.48
N TYR A 36 6.16 -2.41 16.33
CA TYR A 36 6.91 -1.26 15.85
C TYR A 36 6.71 -0.02 16.74
N LEU A 37 5.47 0.27 17.16
CA LEU A 37 5.14 1.44 17.97
C LEU A 37 5.77 1.38 19.36
N LYS A 38 5.87 0.20 19.98
CA LYS A 38 6.60 -0.02 21.26
C LYS A 38 8.06 0.41 21.19
N SER A 39 8.66 0.40 20.01
CA SER A 39 10.06 0.81 19.81
C SER A 39 10.26 2.31 19.64
N LEU A 40 9.18 3.07 19.51
CA LEU A 40 9.24 4.52 19.34
C LEU A 40 9.17 5.22 20.70
N PRO A 41 9.84 6.39 20.85
CA PRO A 41 9.77 7.20 22.06
C PRO A 41 8.45 7.99 22.11
N LEU A 42 7.32 7.30 22.11
CA LEU A 42 6.00 7.91 22.21
C LEU A 42 5.64 8.14 23.70
N PRO A 43 4.95 9.24 24.03
CA PRO A 43 4.46 9.46 25.38
C PRO A 43 3.48 8.34 25.80
N GLU A 44 3.18 8.22 27.09
CA GLU A 44 2.09 7.33 27.50
C GLU A 44 0.73 7.87 27.04
N GLU A 45 -0.12 6.99 26.54
CA GLU A 45 -1.52 7.31 26.24
C GLU A 45 -2.28 7.50 27.57
N LYS A 46 -3.12 8.54 27.66
CA LYS A 46 -3.97 8.73 28.84
C LYS A 46 -5.01 7.61 28.95
N HIS A 47 -5.62 7.25 27.82
CA HIS A 47 -6.44 6.06 27.65
C HIS A 47 -6.10 5.34 26.34
N PRO A 48 -6.20 3.99 26.30
CA PRO A 48 -5.99 3.23 25.09
C PRO A 48 -6.85 3.73 23.92
N GLY A 49 -6.19 4.16 22.83
CA GLY A 49 -6.85 4.64 21.62
C GLY A 49 -7.18 6.14 21.58
N ASP A 50 -6.75 6.91 22.58
CA ASP A 50 -6.87 8.39 22.58
C ASP A 50 -6.08 9.03 21.44
N GLU A 51 -4.98 8.40 21.01
CA GLU A 51 -4.15 8.86 19.91
C GLU A 51 -4.23 7.90 18.73
N PRO A 52 -4.27 8.40 17.48
CA PRO A 52 -4.27 7.56 16.28
C PRO A 52 -2.88 7.00 15.97
N ARG A 53 -2.21 6.37 16.96
CA ARG A 53 -0.84 5.83 16.84
C ARG A 53 -0.72 4.80 15.73
N ASN A 54 -1.80 4.07 15.47
CA ASN A 54 -1.88 3.10 14.38
C ASN A 54 -1.72 3.73 12.97
N GLU A 55 -1.84 5.06 12.82
CA GLU A 55 -1.57 5.76 11.56
C GLU A 55 -0.07 5.99 11.30
N LEU A 56 0.78 5.84 12.33
CA LEU A 56 2.24 6.02 12.22
C LEU A 56 2.95 4.84 11.54
N ALA A 57 2.30 3.68 11.43
CA ALA A 57 2.91 2.47 10.88
C ALA A 57 1.91 1.60 10.11
N GLY A 58 2.39 0.91 9.08
CA GLY A 58 1.59 -0.07 8.35
C GLY A 58 0.49 0.54 7.46
N SER A 59 0.70 1.72 6.89
CA SER A 59 -0.30 2.41 6.07
C SER A 59 -0.67 1.65 4.78
N ALA A 60 0.25 0.84 4.23
CA ALA A 60 0.03 0.02 3.04
C ALA A 60 -0.85 -1.21 3.29
N TYR A 61 -1.17 -1.56 4.56
CA TYR A 61 -2.14 -2.60 4.87
C TYR A 61 -3.59 -2.13 4.65
N ASN A 62 -3.85 -0.86 4.95
CA ASN A 62 -5.21 -0.31 4.93
C ASN A 62 -5.67 0.04 3.51
N ARG A 63 -4.75 0.50 2.66
CA ARG A 63 -5.07 1.09 1.37
C ARG A 63 -3.88 1.15 0.43
N THR A 64 -4.18 1.22 -0.86
CA THR A 64 -3.21 1.62 -1.88
C THR A 64 -2.92 3.11 -1.72
N LEU A 65 -1.64 3.47 -1.76
CA LEU A 65 -1.18 4.86 -1.64
C LEU A 65 -0.69 5.37 -2.99
N TYR A 66 -0.79 6.67 -3.20
CA TYR A 66 -0.26 7.35 -4.38
C TYR A 66 0.84 8.30 -3.92
N GLY A 67 2.06 8.01 -4.34
CA GLY A 67 3.26 8.76 -4.00
C GLY A 67 3.64 9.75 -5.09
N PHE A 68 4.20 10.88 -4.66
CA PHE A 68 4.71 11.95 -5.51
C PHE A 68 6.11 12.29 -5.01
N ARG A 69 7.14 11.89 -5.77
CA ARG A 69 8.55 12.18 -5.48
C ARG A 69 9.00 13.34 -6.35
N PHE A 70 9.66 14.33 -5.77
CA PHE A 70 10.24 15.47 -6.48
C PHE A 70 11.63 15.76 -5.90
N ALA A 71 12.49 16.40 -6.69
CA ALA A 71 13.84 16.71 -6.28
C ALA A 71 13.88 17.81 -5.20
N THR A 72 14.68 17.59 -4.17
CA THR A 72 15.06 18.58 -3.15
C THR A 72 16.58 18.72 -3.10
N ARG A 73 17.09 19.62 -2.25
CA ARG A 73 18.53 19.78 -1.97
C ARG A 73 18.75 19.62 -0.46
N PRO A 74 19.90 19.05 -0.02
CA PRO A 74 20.18 18.87 1.40
C PRO A 74 20.01 20.15 2.23
N GLU A 75 20.43 21.30 1.71
CA GLU A 75 20.31 22.58 2.42
C GLU A 75 18.86 23.03 2.59
N GLN A 76 17.99 22.67 1.63
CA GLN A 76 16.55 22.94 1.73
C GLN A 76 15.90 22.02 2.75
N ASP A 77 16.31 20.75 2.79
CA ASP A 77 15.79 19.78 3.74
C ASP A 77 16.15 20.19 5.18
N ASP A 78 17.41 20.60 5.42
CA ASP A 78 17.87 21.17 6.69
C ASP A 78 17.08 22.43 7.10
N ALA A 79 16.81 23.30 6.14
CA ALA A 79 16.02 24.50 6.37
C ALA A 79 14.56 24.17 6.72
N LEU A 80 13.98 23.13 6.10
CA LEU A 80 12.64 22.65 6.46
C LEU A 80 12.62 22.13 7.88
N ILE A 81 13.61 21.32 8.29
CA ILE A 81 13.67 20.77 9.65
C ILE A 81 13.79 21.89 10.69
N ARG A 82 14.66 22.90 10.45
CA ARG A 82 14.74 24.08 11.31
C ARG A 82 13.42 24.83 11.40
N TRP A 83 12.73 25.01 10.26
CA TRP A 83 11.42 25.67 10.24
C TRP A 83 10.37 24.89 11.04
N LEU A 84 10.28 23.57 10.86
CA LEU A 84 9.37 22.71 11.62
C LEU A 84 9.63 22.75 13.13
N ASN A 85 10.91 22.79 13.52
CA ASN A 85 11.32 22.86 14.94
C ASN A 85 11.22 24.27 15.54
N SER A 86 11.04 25.32 14.73
CA SER A 86 10.93 26.70 15.22
C SER A 86 9.53 27.07 15.69
N ALA A 87 8.50 26.33 15.28
CA ALA A 87 7.12 26.61 15.62
C ALA A 87 6.73 25.99 16.98
N PRO A 88 5.88 26.67 17.78
CA PRO A 88 5.37 26.06 19.00
C PRO A 88 4.50 24.84 18.68
N ASN A 89 4.69 23.79 19.46
CA ASN A 89 3.99 22.52 19.31
C ASN A 89 2.58 22.59 19.93
N THR A 90 1.66 23.26 19.23
CA THR A 90 0.26 23.45 19.66
C THR A 90 -0.71 22.81 18.68
N GLU A 91 -1.69 22.07 19.18
CA GLU A 91 -2.79 21.54 18.36
C GLU A 91 -3.61 22.70 17.78
N THR A 92 -3.69 22.75 16.46
CA THR A 92 -4.38 23.83 15.73
C THR A 92 -5.19 23.30 14.56
N TYR A 93 -5.55 22.02 14.61
CA TYR A 93 -6.27 21.34 13.55
C TYR A 93 -7.65 21.98 13.34
N GLN A 94 -7.98 22.26 12.08
CA GLN A 94 -9.29 22.73 11.66
C GLN A 94 -9.62 22.07 10.33
N LEU A 95 -10.62 21.19 10.31
CA LEU A 95 -10.99 20.36 9.15
C LEU A 95 -11.03 21.14 7.81
N LEU A 96 -11.55 22.37 7.82
CA LEU A 96 -11.74 23.18 6.61
C LEU A 96 -10.54 24.06 6.23
N LYS A 97 -9.69 24.44 7.20
CA LYS A 97 -8.68 25.51 7.01
C LYS A 97 -7.25 25.14 7.41
N ARG A 98 -7.08 24.15 8.28
CA ARG A 98 -5.81 23.69 8.86
C ARG A 98 -5.87 22.17 9.03
N ASN A 99 -5.95 21.47 7.90
CA ASN A 99 -5.99 20.00 7.88
C ASN A 99 -4.68 19.40 7.33
N CYS A 100 -4.63 18.07 7.21
CA CYS A 100 -3.45 17.36 6.70
C CYS A 100 -3.03 17.81 5.28
N ALA A 101 -3.97 18.16 4.41
CA ALA A 101 -3.67 18.61 3.06
C ALA A 101 -3.18 20.08 3.03
N ASP A 102 -3.62 20.91 3.97
CA ASP A 102 -3.03 22.24 4.19
C ASP A 102 -1.61 22.17 4.76
N PHE A 103 -1.32 21.18 5.61
CA PHE A 103 0.05 20.90 6.04
C PHE A 103 0.92 20.49 4.84
N VAL A 104 0.47 19.53 4.03
CA VAL A 104 1.18 19.13 2.79
C VAL A 104 1.42 20.31 1.86
N LYS A 105 0.43 21.20 1.69
CA LYS A 105 0.60 22.44 0.92
C LYS A 105 1.76 23.28 1.44
N GLN A 106 1.88 23.46 2.75
CA GLN A 106 2.96 24.25 3.35
C GLN A 106 4.32 23.62 3.07
N ILE A 107 4.45 22.30 3.29
CA ILE A 107 5.69 21.56 3.02
C ILE A 107 6.09 21.66 1.55
N VAL A 108 5.17 21.39 0.62
CA VAL A 108 5.49 21.41 -0.82
C VAL A 108 5.80 22.83 -1.30
N ASN A 109 5.07 23.84 -0.83
CA ASN A 109 5.31 25.23 -1.22
C ASN A 109 6.58 25.83 -0.58
N PHE A 110 7.09 25.25 0.50
CA PHE A 110 8.40 25.59 1.04
C PHE A 110 9.50 25.31 0.00
N TYR A 111 9.47 24.12 -0.62
CA TYR A 111 10.42 23.77 -1.68
C TYR A 111 10.11 24.45 -3.01
N TYR A 112 8.83 24.49 -3.39
CA TYR A 112 8.39 25.01 -4.69
C TYR A 112 7.22 25.97 -4.51
N PRO A 113 7.49 27.28 -4.34
CA PRO A 113 6.46 28.27 -4.09
C PRO A 113 5.31 28.20 -5.09
N LYS A 114 4.07 28.20 -4.57
CA LYS A 114 2.81 28.13 -5.34
C LYS A 114 2.59 26.83 -6.15
N ALA A 115 3.35 25.76 -5.90
CA ALA A 115 3.14 24.48 -6.58
C ALA A 115 1.83 23.79 -6.16
N VAL A 116 1.40 23.98 -4.91
CA VAL A 116 0.15 23.45 -4.39
C VAL A 116 -0.78 24.59 -3.96
N HIS A 117 -2.02 24.56 -4.44
CA HIS A 117 -3.02 25.57 -4.12
C HIS A 117 -4.42 24.96 -3.99
N ARG A 118 -5.27 25.65 -3.21
CA ARG A 118 -6.66 25.25 -3.02
C ARG A 118 -7.43 25.43 -4.34
N SER A 119 -8.46 24.62 -4.53
CA SER A 119 -9.45 24.83 -5.59
C SER A 119 -10.72 25.39 -4.97
N ILE A 120 -11.10 26.59 -5.38
CA ILE A 120 -12.34 27.23 -4.90
C ILE A 120 -13.56 26.48 -5.46
N ILE A 121 -13.49 26.07 -6.73
CA ILE A 121 -14.63 25.49 -7.46
C ILE A 121 -14.74 23.98 -7.23
N ALA A 122 -13.62 23.23 -7.28
CA ALA A 122 -13.68 21.76 -7.29
C ALA A 122 -13.84 21.12 -5.89
N ASP A 123 -13.49 21.86 -4.83
CA ASP A 123 -13.48 21.35 -3.45
C ASP A 123 -14.12 22.33 -2.46
N LEU A 124 -14.96 23.25 -2.94
CA LEU A 124 -15.67 24.25 -2.12
C LEU A 124 -14.72 25.09 -1.23
N GLY A 125 -13.50 25.34 -1.71
CA GLY A 125 -12.48 26.09 -0.98
C GLY A 125 -11.73 25.31 0.11
N VAL A 126 -12.02 24.02 0.31
CA VAL A 126 -11.29 23.13 1.22
C VAL A 126 -10.07 22.55 0.49
N MET A 127 -8.94 22.45 1.20
CA MET A 127 -7.80 21.71 0.66
C MET A 127 -8.03 20.20 0.81
N THR A 128 -7.98 19.47 -0.30
CA THR A 128 -8.12 18.00 -0.32
C THR A 128 -6.84 17.33 -0.81
N PRO A 129 -6.55 16.08 -0.39
CA PRO A 129 -5.39 15.35 -0.89
C PRO A 129 -5.38 15.21 -2.43
N LYS A 130 -6.56 15.04 -3.04
CA LYS A 130 -6.70 14.95 -4.51
C LYS A 130 -6.33 16.26 -5.19
N GLN A 131 -6.73 17.40 -4.62
CA GLN A 131 -6.37 18.72 -5.14
C GLN A 131 -4.88 19.04 -4.95
N ALA A 132 -4.30 18.65 -3.82
CA ALA A 132 -2.86 18.78 -3.60
C ALA A 132 -2.07 18.02 -4.68
N ALA A 133 -2.44 16.76 -4.93
CA ALA A 133 -1.85 15.94 -6.00
C ALA A 133 -2.06 16.55 -7.40
N LYS A 134 -3.29 16.98 -7.72
CA LYS A 134 -3.63 17.57 -9.02
C LYS A 134 -2.82 18.85 -9.29
N SER A 135 -2.76 19.75 -8.32
CA SER A 135 -2.01 21.01 -8.44
C SER A 135 -0.51 20.77 -8.55
N LEU A 136 0.05 19.84 -7.77
CA LEU A 136 1.46 19.43 -7.87
C LEU A 136 1.80 18.89 -9.27
N VAL A 137 1.00 17.95 -9.78
CA VAL A 137 1.19 17.40 -11.13
C VAL A 137 1.09 18.49 -12.19
N HIS A 138 0.12 19.40 -12.07
CA HIS A 138 -0.01 20.52 -13.00
C HIS A 138 1.21 21.45 -12.94
N SER A 139 1.67 21.82 -11.75
CA SER A 139 2.86 22.67 -11.52
C SER A 139 4.11 22.07 -12.15
N SER A 140 4.31 20.75 -12.03
CA SER A 140 5.48 20.07 -12.60
C SER A 140 5.61 20.20 -14.12
N LYS A 141 4.48 20.32 -14.84
CA LYS A 141 4.49 20.50 -16.32
C LYS A 141 5.17 21.80 -16.74
N HIS A 142 5.13 22.82 -15.88
CA HIS A 142 5.74 24.12 -16.11
C HIS A 142 7.07 24.29 -15.36
N ARG A 143 7.51 23.26 -14.62
CA ARG A 143 8.71 23.29 -13.77
C ARG A 143 9.48 21.96 -13.88
N PRO A 144 10.18 21.71 -15.00
CA PRO A 144 10.89 20.45 -15.23
C PRO A 144 11.94 20.13 -14.15
N GLN A 145 12.52 21.14 -13.51
CA GLN A 145 13.47 21.00 -12.41
C GLN A 145 12.90 20.26 -11.19
N MET A 146 11.57 20.17 -11.06
CA MET A 146 10.93 19.39 -9.99
C MET A 146 11.21 17.89 -10.11
N GLN A 147 11.51 17.41 -11.33
CA GLN A 147 11.73 15.98 -11.62
C GLN A 147 10.63 15.09 -11.01
N LEU A 148 9.37 15.52 -11.16
CA LEU A 148 8.24 14.87 -10.51
C LEU A 148 8.07 13.44 -11.03
N THR A 149 8.14 12.48 -10.12
CA THR A 149 7.85 11.07 -10.36
C THR A 149 6.61 10.68 -9.56
N THR A 150 5.62 10.12 -10.26
CA THR A 150 4.40 9.58 -9.64
C THR A 150 4.50 8.07 -9.52
N PHE A 151 4.09 7.52 -8.38
CA PHE A 151 4.11 6.08 -8.16
C PHE A 151 2.96 5.60 -7.29
N ILE A 152 2.70 4.31 -7.32
CA ILE A 152 1.66 3.62 -6.54
C ILE A 152 2.36 2.71 -5.56
N ILE A 153 1.98 2.78 -4.29
CA ILE A 153 2.37 1.80 -3.28
C ILE A 153 1.21 0.81 -3.16
N PRO A 154 1.41 -0.45 -3.58
CA PRO A 154 0.35 -1.45 -3.57
C PRO A 154 -0.10 -1.75 -2.15
N GLN A 155 -1.37 -2.11 -1.99
CA GLN A 155 -1.85 -2.58 -0.71
C GLN A 155 -1.38 -4.02 -0.51
N VAL A 156 -0.86 -4.39 0.65
CA VAL A 156 -0.50 -5.80 0.91
C VAL A 156 -1.76 -6.68 0.81
N PRO A 157 -1.70 -7.84 0.13
CA PRO A 157 -2.83 -8.78 0.07
C PRO A 157 -3.31 -9.26 1.44
N GLY A 158 -4.61 -9.55 1.55
CA GLY A 158 -5.22 -10.23 2.70
C GLY A 158 -6.37 -9.44 3.34
N LEU A 159 -6.23 -8.13 3.46
CA LEU A 159 -7.33 -7.26 3.86
C LEU A 159 -8.22 -6.83 2.68
N LYS A 160 -9.40 -6.27 3.01
CA LYS A 160 -10.33 -5.72 2.02
C LYS A 160 -9.64 -4.65 1.18
N ARG A 161 -9.65 -4.82 -0.14
CA ARG A 161 -9.02 -3.87 -1.07
C ARG A 161 -9.67 -2.49 -1.00
N SER A 162 -8.84 -1.47 -1.00
CA SER A 162 -9.24 -0.06 -1.04
C SER A 162 -10.03 0.33 -2.30
N LYS A 163 -10.96 1.28 -2.13
CA LYS A 163 -11.77 1.85 -3.21
C LYS A 163 -11.03 2.99 -3.94
N PRO A 164 -11.40 3.32 -5.19
CA PRO A 164 -10.84 4.46 -5.91
C PRO A 164 -11.02 5.79 -5.17
N VAL A 165 -10.08 6.72 -5.37
CA VAL A 165 -10.09 8.06 -4.74
C VAL A 165 -11.04 8.98 -5.49
N HIS A 166 -12.01 9.55 -4.77
CA HIS A 166 -12.95 10.55 -5.27
C HIS A 166 -12.68 11.90 -4.59
N GLY A 167 -12.90 13.00 -5.31
CA GLY A 167 -12.92 14.36 -4.73
C GLY A 167 -14.18 14.60 -3.90
N VAL A 168 -14.27 15.75 -3.22
CA VAL A 168 -15.45 16.09 -2.39
C VAL A 168 -16.70 16.23 -3.27
N LEU A 169 -16.64 17.02 -4.34
CA LEU A 169 -17.75 17.14 -5.29
C LEU A 169 -18.08 15.82 -5.97
N GLU A 170 -17.08 15.03 -6.37
CA GLU A 170 -17.35 13.69 -6.95
C GLU A 170 -18.06 12.78 -5.93
N SER A 171 -17.70 12.85 -4.65
CA SER A 171 -18.32 12.05 -3.60
C SER A 171 -19.76 12.50 -3.31
N LEU A 172 -20.03 13.81 -3.35
CA LEU A 172 -21.36 14.38 -3.18
C LEU A 172 -22.25 14.10 -4.40
N VAL A 173 -21.72 14.31 -5.61
CA VAL A 173 -22.44 14.12 -6.88
C VAL A 173 -22.56 12.64 -7.27
N LEU A 174 -21.77 11.72 -6.73
CA LEU A 174 -21.95 10.27 -6.97
C LEU A 174 -22.67 9.56 -5.83
N ALA A 175 -22.93 10.25 -4.71
CA ALA A 175 -23.69 9.66 -3.61
C ALA A 175 -25.16 9.54 -3.99
N LYS A 176 -25.68 8.31 -3.99
CA LYS A 176 -27.08 7.97 -4.33
C LYS A 176 -28.11 8.88 -3.64
N LYS A 177 -27.85 9.30 -2.41
CA LYS A 177 -28.75 10.17 -1.63
C LYS A 177 -28.95 11.57 -2.24
N TYR A 178 -27.95 12.10 -2.95
CA TYR A 178 -27.98 13.45 -3.52
C TYR A 178 -28.20 13.45 -5.03
N VAL A 179 -27.83 12.36 -5.72
CA VAL A 179 -28.10 12.20 -7.16
C VAL A 179 -29.58 12.11 -7.45
N THR A 180 -30.35 11.35 -6.67
CA THR A 180 -31.75 11.07 -7.00
C THR A 180 -32.62 12.32 -7.10
N PRO A 181 -32.57 13.28 -6.16
CA PRO A 181 -33.31 14.53 -6.32
C PRO A 181 -32.80 15.38 -7.49
N VAL A 182 -31.49 15.48 -7.69
CA VAL A 182 -30.91 16.30 -8.78
C VAL A 182 -31.24 15.72 -10.15
N LEU A 183 -31.25 14.38 -10.29
CA LEU A 183 -31.66 13.70 -11.51
C LEU A 183 -33.14 13.94 -11.82
N LEU A 184 -34.00 13.95 -10.80
CA LEU A 184 -35.44 14.18 -10.94
C LEU A 184 -35.75 15.61 -11.39
N PHE A 185 -35.10 16.61 -10.81
CA PHE A 185 -35.42 18.03 -11.06
C PHE A 185 -34.51 18.70 -12.11
N HIS A 186 -33.28 18.21 -12.28
CA HIS A 186 -32.26 18.79 -13.16
C HIS A 186 -31.41 17.72 -13.88
N PRO A 187 -32.03 16.87 -14.73
CA PRO A 187 -31.35 15.74 -15.37
C PRO A 187 -30.16 16.15 -16.25
N PHE A 188 -30.22 17.33 -16.87
CA PHE A 188 -29.12 17.86 -17.69
C PHE A 188 -27.86 18.16 -16.87
N VAL A 189 -28.00 18.57 -15.60
CA VAL A 189 -26.83 18.81 -14.72
C VAL A 189 -26.10 17.52 -14.45
N VAL A 190 -26.83 16.45 -14.11
CA VAL A 190 -26.25 15.11 -13.92
C VAL A 190 -25.61 14.63 -15.22
N GLY A 191 -26.32 14.72 -16.35
CA GLY A 191 -25.81 14.31 -17.66
C GLY A 191 -24.55 15.07 -18.09
N THR A 192 -24.46 16.37 -17.81
CA THR A 192 -23.27 17.18 -18.14
C THR A 192 -22.09 16.83 -17.23
N VAL A 193 -22.32 16.65 -15.93
CA VAL A 193 -21.27 16.22 -14.99
C VAL A 193 -20.78 14.82 -15.32
N GLU A 194 -21.68 13.88 -15.63
CA GLU A 194 -21.32 12.54 -16.07
C GLU A 194 -20.58 12.54 -17.41
N ALA A 195 -21.04 13.31 -18.41
CA ALA A 195 -20.34 13.43 -19.69
C ALA A 195 -18.92 13.98 -19.50
N ALA A 196 -18.75 15.03 -18.70
CA ALA A 196 -17.42 15.57 -18.38
C ALA A 196 -16.57 14.60 -17.53
N TYR A 197 -17.20 13.81 -16.66
CA TYR A 197 -16.57 12.75 -15.87
C TYR A 197 -15.97 11.66 -16.78
N TRP A 198 -16.74 11.20 -17.77
CA TRP A 198 -16.32 10.17 -18.74
C TRP A 198 -15.38 10.70 -19.83
N ALA A 199 -15.49 11.98 -20.22
CA ALA A 199 -14.61 12.64 -21.20
C ALA A 199 -13.18 12.91 -20.68
N GLY A 200 -12.84 12.45 -19.47
CA GLY A 200 -11.45 12.47 -18.99
C GLY A 200 -11.06 13.73 -18.21
N TRP A 201 -12.01 14.55 -17.76
CA TRP A 201 -11.70 15.68 -16.88
C TRP A 201 -11.22 15.26 -15.48
N ARG A 202 -11.41 13.98 -15.11
CA ARG A 202 -10.98 13.43 -13.82
C ARG A 202 -9.45 13.38 -13.72
N PHE A 203 -8.92 13.93 -12.63
CA PHE A 203 -7.53 13.67 -12.26
C PHE A 203 -7.40 12.21 -11.82
N ASN A 204 -6.59 11.44 -12.54
CA ASN A 204 -6.25 10.05 -12.21
C ASN A 204 -4.80 9.99 -11.68
N PRO A 205 -4.60 9.78 -10.37
CA PRO A 205 -3.26 9.73 -9.79
C PRO A 205 -2.44 8.49 -10.23
N ALA A 206 -3.10 7.48 -10.81
CA ALA A 206 -2.44 6.28 -11.33
C ALA A 206 -1.91 6.45 -12.78
N LYS A 207 -2.23 7.56 -13.46
CA LYS A 207 -1.92 7.72 -14.88
C LYS A 207 -0.40 7.84 -15.07
N GLY A 208 0.20 6.85 -15.71
CA GLY A 208 1.65 6.81 -15.98
C GLY A 208 2.50 6.64 -14.71
N ALA A 209 1.91 6.16 -13.62
CA ALA A 209 2.61 5.98 -12.37
C ALA A 209 3.46 4.70 -12.38
N TYR A 210 4.65 4.78 -11.78
CA TYR A 210 5.47 3.61 -11.43
C TYR A 210 4.81 2.83 -10.29
N ILE A 211 5.30 1.61 -10.04
CA ILE A 211 4.95 0.80 -8.87
C ILE A 211 6.13 0.88 -7.90
N PHE A 212 5.82 1.18 -6.64
CA PHE A 212 6.80 1.05 -5.58
C PHE A 212 7.02 -0.42 -5.28
N ASP A 213 8.24 -0.89 -5.49
CA ASP A 213 8.65 -2.27 -5.27
C ASP A 213 9.80 -2.28 -4.27
N VAL A 214 9.57 -2.93 -3.14
CA VAL A 214 10.54 -3.02 -2.03
C VAL A 214 11.78 -3.83 -2.42
N ASN A 215 11.71 -4.66 -3.45
CA ASN A 215 12.83 -5.50 -3.92
C ASN A 215 13.68 -4.80 -4.99
N ALA A 216 13.28 -3.61 -5.45
CA ALA A 216 13.98 -2.88 -6.49
C ALA A 216 15.14 -2.05 -5.90
N HIS A 217 16.35 -2.61 -5.95
CA HIS A 217 17.56 -1.98 -5.40
C HIS A 217 18.16 -0.90 -6.33
N ASP A 218 18.12 -1.10 -7.64
CA ASP A 218 18.83 -0.24 -8.61
C ASP A 218 18.01 0.93 -9.15
N SER A 219 16.68 0.86 -9.07
CA SER A 219 15.75 1.86 -9.64
C SER A 219 15.18 2.84 -8.60
N GLY A 220 15.74 2.85 -7.39
CA GLY A 220 15.22 3.64 -6.27
C GLY A 220 13.81 3.20 -5.88
N MET A 221 13.60 1.88 -5.83
CA MET A 221 12.35 1.19 -5.49
C MET A 221 11.17 1.45 -6.43
N LEU A 222 11.40 1.87 -7.69
CA LEU A 222 10.33 2.21 -8.63
C LEU A 222 10.42 1.40 -9.92
N GLU A 223 9.40 0.58 -10.16
CA GLU A 223 9.30 -0.30 -11.32
C GLU A 223 8.13 0.08 -12.23
N ARG A 224 8.18 -0.39 -13.48
CA ARG A 224 7.04 -0.23 -14.38
C ARG A 224 5.92 -1.20 -14.00
N PRO A 225 4.64 -0.77 -14.10
CA PRO A 225 3.53 -1.71 -13.94
C PRO A 225 3.55 -2.73 -15.08
N LEU A 226 3.09 -3.95 -14.80
CA LEU A 226 2.91 -4.96 -15.83
C LEU A 226 2.01 -4.47 -16.97
N THR A 227 2.39 -4.85 -18.19
CA THR A 227 1.52 -4.76 -19.35
C THR A 227 0.38 -5.77 -19.25
N ALA A 228 -0.67 -5.57 -20.05
CA ALA A 228 -1.81 -6.49 -20.10
C ALA A 228 -1.39 -7.90 -20.59
N GLU A 229 -0.45 -7.97 -21.53
CA GLU A 229 0.08 -9.21 -22.10
C GLU A 229 0.94 -9.97 -21.08
N GLN A 230 1.86 -9.29 -20.40
CA GLN A 230 2.66 -9.89 -19.33
C GLN A 230 1.76 -10.42 -18.22
N ARG A 231 0.76 -9.64 -17.78
CA ARG A 231 -0.19 -10.10 -16.77
C ARG A 231 -0.87 -11.39 -17.20
N LYS A 232 -1.44 -11.42 -18.40
CA LYS A 232 -2.16 -12.61 -18.90
C LYS A 232 -1.24 -13.83 -18.92
N SER A 233 0.00 -13.65 -19.37
CA SER A 233 1.00 -14.72 -19.38
C SER A 233 1.26 -15.28 -17.98
N TYR A 234 1.39 -14.42 -16.97
CA TYR A 234 1.56 -14.86 -15.57
C TYR A 234 0.28 -15.46 -14.98
N GLU A 235 -0.91 -14.97 -15.33
CA GLU A 235 -2.19 -15.58 -14.94
C GLU A 235 -2.30 -17.03 -15.43
N ASP A 236 -1.91 -17.28 -16.67
CA ASP A 236 -1.91 -18.62 -17.26
C ASP A 236 -0.91 -19.54 -16.52
N LEU A 237 0.30 -19.05 -16.22
CA LEU A 237 1.31 -19.79 -15.44
C LEU A 237 0.82 -20.14 -14.03
N VAL A 238 0.23 -19.18 -13.32
CA VAL A 238 -0.34 -19.41 -11.97
C VAL A 238 -1.48 -20.42 -12.02
N THR A 239 -2.32 -20.36 -13.05
CA THR A 239 -3.41 -21.34 -13.24
C THR A 239 -2.88 -22.75 -13.42
N VAL A 240 -1.82 -22.94 -14.20
CA VAL A 240 -1.15 -24.24 -14.37
C VAL A 240 -0.52 -24.69 -13.05
N ALA A 241 0.19 -23.80 -12.37
CA ALA A 241 0.86 -24.11 -11.11
C ALA A 241 -0.13 -24.52 -10.00
N ARG A 242 -1.29 -23.85 -9.92
CA ARG A 242 -2.36 -24.17 -8.98
C ARG A 242 -2.97 -25.55 -9.24
N LYS A 243 -3.21 -25.90 -10.50
CA LYS A 243 -3.72 -27.23 -10.88
C LYS A 243 -2.76 -28.33 -10.43
N ALA A 244 -1.47 -28.17 -10.73
CA ALA A 244 -0.44 -29.13 -10.34
C ALA A 244 -0.33 -29.30 -8.81
N GLN A 245 -0.48 -28.21 -8.04
CA GLN A 245 -0.48 -28.27 -6.58
C GLN A 245 -1.68 -29.07 -6.06
N ASN A 246 -2.89 -28.75 -6.53
CA ASN A 246 -4.12 -29.43 -6.11
C ASN A 246 -4.14 -30.93 -6.45
N GLU A 247 -3.47 -31.33 -7.54
CA GLU A 247 -3.30 -32.74 -7.91
C GLU A 247 -2.27 -33.46 -7.04
N SER A 248 -1.28 -32.75 -6.50
CA SER A 248 -0.23 -33.33 -5.66
C SER A 248 -0.69 -33.50 -4.20
N GLU A 249 -1.38 -32.50 -3.63
CA GLU A 249 -1.75 -32.52 -2.22
C GLU A 249 -2.91 -31.55 -1.91
N ALA A 250 -3.83 -31.98 -1.05
CA ALA A 250 -4.97 -31.17 -0.62
C ALA A 250 -4.60 -30.31 0.60
N VAL A 251 -3.90 -29.20 0.37
CA VAL A 251 -3.71 -28.17 1.40
C VAL A 251 -4.98 -27.34 1.52
N ALA A 252 -5.39 -27.02 2.76
CA ALA A 252 -6.53 -26.12 2.96
C ALA A 252 -6.24 -24.72 2.39
N ASP A 253 -7.27 -24.06 1.85
CA ASP A 253 -7.16 -22.70 1.32
C ASP A 253 -6.51 -21.76 2.34
N TRP A 254 -5.54 -20.96 1.89
CA TRP A 254 -4.75 -20.07 2.75
C TRP A 254 -5.60 -19.19 3.68
N LYS A 255 -6.76 -18.68 3.21
CA LYS A 255 -7.61 -17.84 4.06
C LYS A 255 -8.24 -18.63 5.21
N THR A 256 -8.52 -19.90 4.97
CA THR A 256 -9.04 -20.81 5.99
C THR A 256 -7.98 -21.06 7.05
N LEU A 257 -6.75 -21.34 6.63
CA LEU A 257 -5.60 -21.49 7.55
C LEU A 257 -5.39 -20.25 8.42
N MET A 258 -5.52 -19.06 7.83
CA MET A 258 -5.33 -17.78 8.54
C MET A 258 -6.43 -17.46 9.57
N ASN A 259 -7.61 -18.09 9.51
CA ASN A 259 -8.70 -17.78 10.44
C ASN A 259 -8.34 -18.15 11.89
N ASP A 260 -7.72 -19.32 12.08
CA ASP A 260 -7.33 -19.84 13.39
C ASP A 260 -5.85 -19.59 13.73
N ALA A 261 -5.09 -19.11 12.74
CA ALA A 261 -3.69 -18.78 12.89
C ALA A 261 -3.45 -17.71 13.98
N LYS A 262 -2.37 -17.90 14.74
CA LYS A 262 -1.91 -16.94 15.75
C LYS A 262 -0.65 -16.23 15.23
N PRO A 263 -0.70 -14.91 14.98
CA PRO A 263 0.47 -14.19 14.51
C PRO A 263 1.49 -14.04 15.63
N ARG A 264 2.76 -14.05 15.23
CA ARG A 264 3.95 -13.88 16.06
C ARG A 264 5.02 -13.09 15.31
N VAL A 265 6.02 -12.62 16.04
CA VAL A 265 7.27 -12.10 15.48
C VAL A 265 8.43 -12.92 16.03
N ASP A 266 9.42 -13.19 15.20
CA ASP A 266 10.66 -13.83 15.66
C ASP A 266 11.59 -12.84 16.39
N GLU A 267 12.72 -13.30 16.90
CA GLU A 267 13.70 -12.46 17.60
C GLU A 267 14.25 -11.31 16.74
N GLN A 268 14.17 -11.43 15.41
CA GLN A 268 14.59 -10.38 14.47
C GLN A 268 13.43 -9.45 14.08
N GLY A 269 12.23 -9.66 14.65
CA GLY A 269 11.02 -8.88 14.36
C GLY A 269 10.32 -9.30 13.06
N ARG A 270 10.64 -10.48 12.50
CA ARG A 270 10.02 -10.96 11.26
C ARG A 270 8.69 -11.63 11.54
N PRO A 271 7.64 -11.35 10.75
CA PRO A 271 6.33 -11.94 10.97
C PRO A 271 6.30 -13.43 10.63
N PHE A 272 5.63 -14.20 11.49
CA PHE A 272 5.21 -15.58 11.19
C PHE A 272 3.87 -15.87 11.85
N VAL A 273 3.26 -17.01 11.48
CA VAL A 273 2.02 -17.48 12.09
C VAL A 273 2.17 -18.90 12.60
N GLU A 274 1.53 -19.20 13.71
CA GLU A 274 1.30 -20.56 14.20
C GLU A 274 -0.03 -21.06 13.62
N VAL A 275 0.01 -22.10 12.80
CA VAL A 275 -1.16 -22.72 12.16
C VAL A 275 -1.39 -24.10 12.78
N LEU A 276 -2.64 -24.44 13.08
CA LEU A 276 -2.99 -25.75 13.59
C LEU A 276 -3.21 -26.72 12.42
N LEU A 277 -2.35 -27.72 12.29
CA LEU A 277 -2.44 -28.78 11.28
C LEU A 277 -2.46 -30.12 12.00
N GLU A 278 -3.51 -30.92 11.78
CA GLU A 278 -3.66 -32.25 12.38
C GLU A 278 -3.52 -32.31 13.92
N GLY A 279 -3.79 -31.18 14.61
CA GLY A 279 -3.66 -31.06 16.06
C GLY A 279 -2.30 -30.54 16.54
N GLU A 280 -1.33 -30.36 15.64
CA GLU A 280 -0.02 -29.79 15.93
C GLU A 280 0.08 -28.33 15.48
N SER A 281 0.78 -27.52 16.28
CA SER A 281 1.03 -26.12 15.96
C SER A 281 2.29 -26.01 15.11
N VAL A 282 2.11 -25.70 13.83
CA VAL A 282 3.21 -25.58 12.85
C VAL A 282 3.48 -24.09 12.58
N PRO A 283 4.73 -23.61 12.76
CA PRO A 283 5.10 -22.26 12.39
C PRO A 283 5.15 -22.13 10.86
N VAL A 284 4.70 -20.99 10.33
CA VAL A 284 4.75 -20.65 8.91
C VAL A 284 5.27 -19.23 8.75
N GLY A 285 6.41 -19.08 8.07
CA GLY A 285 7.01 -17.78 7.78
C GLY A 285 6.18 -17.00 6.77
N LEU A 286 5.99 -15.70 7.00
CA LEU A 286 5.11 -14.86 6.18
C LEU A 286 5.84 -13.90 5.23
N CYS A 287 7.17 -13.82 5.32
CA CYS A 287 7.98 -12.91 4.49
C CYS A 287 9.03 -13.70 3.71
N ARG A 288 9.60 -13.09 2.66
CA ARG A 288 10.59 -13.80 1.81
C ARG A 288 11.83 -14.22 2.61
N GLY A 289 12.19 -13.46 3.64
CA GLY A 289 13.33 -13.77 4.52
C GLY A 289 13.12 -14.93 5.49
N ASN A 290 11.89 -15.41 5.71
CA ASN A 290 11.62 -16.51 6.65
C ASN A 290 10.64 -17.59 6.14
N ALA A 291 9.97 -17.40 5.01
CA ALA A 291 8.97 -18.33 4.49
C ALA A 291 9.52 -19.75 4.35
N LEU A 292 10.66 -19.95 3.69
CA LEU A 292 11.27 -21.29 3.56
C LEU A 292 12.02 -21.76 4.81
N ARG A 293 12.58 -20.83 5.58
CA ARG A 293 13.42 -21.16 6.74
C ARG A 293 12.61 -21.64 7.95
N LEU A 294 11.45 -21.02 8.16
CA LEU A 294 10.64 -21.21 9.37
C LEU A 294 9.44 -22.11 9.13
N SER A 295 8.94 -22.21 7.90
CA SER A 295 7.75 -23.03 7.64
C SER A 295 8.09 -24.50 7.78
N GLY A 296 7.35 -25.19 8.64
CA GLY A 296 7.53 -26.64 8.86
C GLY A 296 7.16 -27.50 7.64
N SER A 297 6.52 -26.92 6.61
CA SER A 297 6.08 -27.60 5.40
C SER A 297 6.30 -26.68 4.18
N PRO A 298 7.03 -27.13 3.14
CA PRO A 298 7.16 -26.39 1.88
C PRO A 298 5.81 -26.16 1.18
N GLU A 299 4.83 -27.04 1.39
CA GLU A 299 3.49 -26.96 0.81
C GLU A 299 2.74 -25.70 1.29
N LEU A 300 2.91 -25.32 2.55
CA LEU A 300 2.34 -24.08 3.11
C LEU A 300 2.96 -22.84 2.46
N VAL A 301 4.25 -22.89 2.12
CA VAL A 301 4.93 -21.81 1.41
C VAL A 301 4.44 -21.71 -0.03
N GLN A 302 4.24 -22.85 -0.71
CA GLN A 302 3.65 -22.88 -2.05
C GLN A 302 2.23 -22.28 -2.03
N GLU A 303 1.41 -22.64 -1.05
CA GLU A 303 0.05 -22.14 -0.90
C GLU A 303 0.01 -20.62 -0.63
N LEU A 304 0.88 -20.11 0.24
CA LEU A 304 1.05 -18.68 0.47
C LEU A 304 1.46 -17.94 -0.81
N ALA A 305 2.48 -18.43 -1.51
CA ALA A 305 3.02 -17.79 -2.71
C ALA A 305 1.99 -17.76 -3.85
N LEU A 306 1.31 -18.89 -4.10
CA LEU A 306 0.27 -18.96 -5.13
C LEU A 306 -0.94 -18.09 -4.78
N THR A 307 -1.39 -18.10 -3.52
CA THR A 307 -2.50 -17.23 -3.09
C THR A 307 -2.16 -15.76 -3.26
N ARG A 308 -0.93 -15.34 -2.94
CA ARG A 308 -0.48 -13.97 -3.19
C ARG A 308 -0.50 -13.63 -4.69
N LEU A 309 0.10 -14.47 -5.53
CA LEU A 309 0.16 -14.27 -6.98
C LEU A 309 -1.24 -14.14 -7.59
N GLU A 310 -2.17 -15.01 -7.21
CA GLU A 310 -3.57 -14.92 -7.66
C GLU A 310 -4.24 -13.61 -7.21
N LEU A 311 -4.03 -13.17 -5.97
CA LEU A 311 -4.63 -11.95 -5.44
C LEU A 311 -4.11 -10.66 -6.11
N GLU A 312 -2.87 -10.67 -6.61
CA GLU A 312 -2.28 -9.54 -7.32
C GLU A 312 -2.64 -9.55 -8.82
N LEU A 313 -2.69 -10.74 -9.44
CA LEU A 313 -2.99 -10.87 -10.87
C LEU A 313 -4.47 -10.71 -11.22
N LYS A 314 -5.39 -11.25 -10.39
CA LYS A 314 -6.86 -11.35 -10.67
C LYS A 314 -7.60 -10.01 -10.86
N SER A 315 -6.93 -8.87 -10.73
CA SER A 315 -7.58 -7.56 -10.83
C SER A 315 -7.75 -7.08 -12.28
N LYS A 316 -8.99 -6.86 -12.72
CA LYS A 316 -9.32 -6.16 -14.00
C LYS A 316 -8.89 -4.68 -14.05
N LYS A 317 -8.18 -4.18 -13.04
CA LYS A 317 -7.71 -2.79 -12.92
C LYS A 317 -6.27 -2.68 -13.43
N PRO A 318 -5.74 -1.46 -13.69
CA PRO A 318 -4.32 -1.28 -14.00
C PRO A 318 -3.44 -1.99 -12.96
N SER A 319 -2.37 -2.63 -13.43
CA SER A 319 -1.51 -3.46 -12.58
C SER A 319 -0.95 -2.64 -11.45
N ARG A 320 -1.09 -3.16 -10.25
CA ARG A 320 -0.47 -2.60 -9.04
C ARG A 320 0.74 -3.44 -8.64
N ILE A 321 1.20 -4.33 -9.50
CA ILE A 321 2.37 -5.18 -9.27
C ILE A 321 3.35 -4.99 -10.44
N SER A 322 4.64 -5.02 -10.11
CA SER A 322 5.76 -4.97 -11.05
C SER A 322 6.10 -6.36 -11.58
N GLU A 323 6.91 -6.43 -12.64
CA GLU A 323 7.45 -7.71 -13.12
C GLU A 323 8.46 -8.31 -12.14
N LEU A 324 9.27 -7.47 -11.50
CA LEU A 324 10.27 -7.90 -10.52
C LEU A 324 9.61 -8.60 -9.32
N GLU A 325 8.55 -8.02 -8.77
CA GLU A 325 7.81 -8.58 -7.64
C GLU A 325 7.19 -9.94 -7.99
N ILE A 326 6.63 -10.09 -9.19
CA ILE A 326 6.16 -11.40 -9.68
C ILE A 326 7.29 -12.41 -9.78
N LYS A 327 8.45 -12.02 -10.34
CA LYS A 327 9.60 -12.93 -10.47
C LYS A 327 10.10 -13.37 -9.09
N CYS A 328 10.13 -12.49 -8.11
CA CYS A 328 10.48 -12.83 -6.73
C CYS A 328 9.46 -13.81 -6.11
N ASP A 329 8.16 -13.59 -6.30
CA ASP A 329 7.12 -14.48 -5.79
C ASP A 329 7.11 -15.84 -6.51
N TRP A 330 7.37 -15.85 -7.81
CA TRP A 330 7.50 -17.07 -8.61
C TRP A 330 8.73 -17.88 -8.21
N LYS A 331 9.86 -17.20 -7.94
CA LYS A 331 11.06 -17.85 -7.43
C LYS A 331 10.81 -18.51 -6.08
N LEU A 332 10.14 -17.80 -5.15
CA LEU A 332 9.77 -18.40 -3.86
C LEU A 332 8.91 -19.66 -4.02
N LEU A 333 7.98 -19.64 -4.98
CA LEU A 333 7.16 -20.82 -5.31
C LEU A 333 8.01 -21.97 -5.86
N GLN A 334 9.00 -21.69 -6.73
CA GLN A 334 9.92 -22.69 -7.26
C GLN A 334 10.80 -23.28 -6.15
N ASP A 335 11.44 -22.42 -5.36
CA ASP A 335 12.29 -22.84 -4.24
C ASP A 335 11.50 -23.73 -3.24
N ALA A 336 10.21 -23.44 -3.02
CA ALA A 336 9.32 -24.25 -2.18
C ALA A 336 8.95 -25.61 -2.81
N ARG A 337 8.92 -25.71 -4.14
CA ARG A 337 8.70 -26.98 -4.85
C ARG A 337 9.95 -27.85 -4.81
N ASP A 338 11.10 -27.25 -5.06
CA ASP A 338 12.39 -27.95 -5.02
C ASP A 338 12.64 -28.50 -3.59
N ALA A 339 12.32 -27.72 -2.55
CA ALA A 339 12.40 -28.17 -1.17
C ALA A 339 11.47 -29.36 -0.86
N ARG A 340 10.27 -29.39 -1.44
CA ARG A 340 9.35 -30.53 -1.33
C ARG A 340 9.91 -31.76 -2.03
N GLU A 341 10.39 -31.61 -3.26
CA GLU A 341 10.96 -32.73 -4.03
C GLU A 341 12.18 -33.33 -3.33
N ALA A 342 13.04 -32.50 -2.73
CA ALA A 342 14.15 -32.95 -1.91
C ALA A 342 13.70 -33.68 -0.63
N ALA A 343 12.61 -33.25 0.01
CA ALA A 343 12.04 -33.94 1.17
C ALA A 343 11.42 -35.30 0.82
N LEU A 344 10.87 -35.45 -0.40
CA LEU A 344 10.31 -36.71 -0.91
C LEU A 344 11.39 -37.69 -1.39
N ASN A 345 12.52 -37.18 -1.88
CA ASN A 345 13.64 -37.95 -2.40
C ASN A 345 14.95 -37.57 -1.68
N PRO A 346 15.12 -37.90 -0.38
CA PRO A 346 16.39 -37.66 0.30
C PRO A 346 17.48 -38.48 -0.40
N GLU A 347 18.54 -37.82 -0.87
CA GLU A 347 19.71 -38.53 -1.42
C GLU A 347 20.26 -39.50 -0.34
N PRO A 348 20.66 -40.73 -0.74
CA PRO A 348 21.01 -41.82 0.18
C PRO A 348 22.29 -41.61 0.98
#